data_AF-A0A2E1DKI5-F1
#
_entry.id   AF-A0A2E1DKI5-F1
#
_cell.length_a   1.000
_cell.length_b   1.000
_cell.length_c   1.000
_cell.angle_alpha   90.00
_cell.angle_beta   90.00
_cell.angle_gamma   90.00
#
_symmetry.space_group_name_H-M   'P 1'
#
loop_
_entity.id
_entity.type
_entity.pdbx_description
1 polymer ?
#
loop_
_entity_poly.entity_id
_entity_poly.type
_entity_poly.pdbx_seq_one_letter_code
_entity_poly.pdbx_strand_id
1 'polypeptide(L)'
;MATPQNQEPRINDQIRAQEVRLVSYDGEQVGIRSLNEALNMAQDMDLDLVEVAGQATPPVCRIMDYGKFKYEQSQKAKESRKKSTHILVKEMKYRPKIGVGDFNTKTRKVEEFLKEGSKVKVTIMFRGREMQHPELGARILENVADAVAEVGHIEVYPEREGRNMTMVLGSGKATQKQREIVEKLQTEITEEEVSEEVSEEVSEEEQQSEVVEDTENEETVEETS
;
A
#
# COMPACT_ATOMS: atom_id res chain seq x y z
N MET A 1 -12.82 -22.99 9.27
CA MET A 1 -12.55 -21.93 8.28
C MET A 1 -13.61 -20.86 8.46
N ALA A 2 -13.26 -19.70 9.01
CA ALA A 2 -14.22 -18.60 9.16
C ALA A 2 -14.38 -17.91 7.81
N THR A 3 -15.59 -17.90 7.26
CA THR A 3 -15.94 -17.17 6.04
C THR A 3 -15.57 -15.70 6.21
N PRO A 4 -14.92 -15.04 5.24
CA PRO A 4 -14.68 -13.59 5.34
C PRO A 4 -16.04 -12.91 5.40
N GLN A 5 -16.42 -12.40 6.58
CA GLN A 5 -17.63 -11.59 6.69
C GLN A 5 -17.43 -10.36 5.82
N ASN A 6 -18.39 -10.11 4.93
CA ASN A 6 -18.40 -8.93 4.07
C ASN A 6 -18.11 -7.70 4.95
N GLN A 7 -16.99 -7.02 4.71
CA GLN A 7 -16.50 -5.90 5.55
C GLN A 7 -17.32 -4.62 5.35
N GLU A 8 -18.41 -4.69 4.60
CA GLU A 8 -19.35 -3.59 4.46
C GLU A 8 -20.20 -3.48 5.73
N PRO A 9 -20.12 -2.35 6.45
CA PRO A 9 -20.94 -2.14 7.63
C PRO A 9 -22.41 -2.10 7.25
N ARG A 10 -23.27 -2.67 8.10
CA ARG A 10 -24.72 -2.62 7.92
C ARG A 10 -25.21 -1.22 8.25
N ILE A 11 -26.21 -0.75 7.50
CA ILE A 11 -26.78 0.60 7.66
C ILE A 11 -28.29 0.53 7.90
N ASN A 12 -28.80 1.46 8.69
CA ASN A 12 -30.24 1.70 8.89
C ASN A 12 -31.03 0.40 9.12
N ASP A 13 -31.98 0.08 8.23
CA ASP A 13 -32.85 -1.11 8.31
C ASP A 13 -32.12 -2.45 8.15
N GLN A 14 -30.85 -2.45 7.74
CA GLN A 14 -30.04 -3.66 7.66
C GLN A 14 -29.58 -4.14 9.05
N ILE A 15 -29.67 -3.28 10.06
CA ILE A 15 -29.32 -3.58 11.45
C ILE A 15 -30.46 -4.40 12.07
N ARG A 16 -30.14 -5.61 12.55
CA ARG A 16 -31.14 -6.57 13.09
C ARG A 16 -31.18 -6.63 14.61
N ALA A 17 -30.33 -5.87 15.30
CA ALA A 17 -30.24 -5.89 16.75
C ALA A 17 -31.39 -5.08 17.38
N GLN A 18 -31.90 -5.53 18.52
CA GLN A 18 -32.96 -4.82 19.24
C GLN A 18 -32.42 -3.62 20.03
N GLU A 19 -31.22 -3.79 20.60
CA GLU A 19 -30.50 -2.78 21.38
C GLU A 19 -29.14 -2.52 20.73
N VAL A 20 -28.75 -1.25 20.68
CA VAL A 20 -27.50 -0.80 20.08
C VAL A 20 -26.78 0.16 21.03
N ARG A 21 -25.45 0.09 21.07
CA ARG A 21 -24.63 1.11 21.73
C ARG A 21 -24.42 2.25 20.72
N LEU A 22 -25.04 3.39 20.99
CA LEU A 22 -25.09 4.54 20.10
C LEU A 22 -23.96 5.53 20.38
N VAL A 23 -23.31 5.97 19.31
CA VAL A 23 -22.36 7.08 19.29
C VAL A 23 -22.92 8.16 18.36
N SER A 24 -23.01 9.40 18.86
CA SER A 24 -23.48 10.55 18.08
C SER A 24 -22.49 10.95 16.98
N TYR A 25 -22.89 11.85 16.09
CA TYR A 25 -22.05 12.41 15.04
C TYR A 25 -20.78 13.09 15.59
N ASP A 26 -20.91 13.82 16.70
CA ASP A 26 -19.79 14.51 17.37
C ASP A 26 -18.82 13.56 18.10
N GLY A 27 -19.11 12.26 18.10
CA GLY A 27 -18.34 11.25 18.84
C GLY A 27 -18.74 11.08 20.30
N GLU A 28 -19.78 11.80 20.76
CA GLU A 28 -20.35 11.61 22.09
C GLU A 28 -21.00 10.23 22.24
N GLN A 29 -20.76 9.58 23.38
CA GLN A 29 -21.34 8.29 23.70
C GLN A 29 -22.72 8.49 24.34
N VAL A 30 -23.78 8.29 23.54
CA VAL A 30 -25.18 8.39 24.02
C VAL A 30 -25.55 7.21 24.93
N GLY A 31 -24.87 6.07 24.76
CA GLY A 31 -25.05 4.88 25.58
C GLY A 31 -25.87 3.79 24.86
N ILE A 32 -26.54 2.93 25.63
CA ILE A 32 -27.34 1.83 25.06
C ILE A 32 -28.76 2.35 24.81
N ARG A 33 -29.21 2.30 23.55
CA ARG A 33 -30.55 2.71 23.11
C ARG A 33 -31.21 1.60 22.31
N SER A 34 -32.53 1.70 22.16
CA SER A 34 -33.26 0.82 21.25
C SER A 34 -32.93 1.17 19.79
N LEU A 35 -33.05 0.19 18.88
CA LEU A 35 -32.81 0.44 17.45
C LEU A 35 -33.71 1.56 16.90
N ASN A 36 -34.99 1.58 17.28
CA ASN A 36 -35.93 2.60 16.81
C ASN A 36 -35.53 4.01 17.25
N GLU A 37 -35.11 4.17 18.51
CA GLU A 37 -34.67 5.46 19.03
C GLU A 37 -33.39 5.93 18.30
N ALA A 38 -32.45 5.02 18.05
CA ALA A 38 -31.24 5.31 17.28
C ALA A 38 -31.54 5.70 15.83
N LEU A 39 -32.51 5.03 15.18
CA LEU A 39 -32.95 5.38 13.82
C LEU A 39 -33.61 6.76 13.77
N ASN A 40 -34.47 7.07 14.74
CA ASN A 40 -35.10 8.39 14.83
C ASN A 40 -34.05 9.50 15.03
N MET A 41 -33.08 9.31 15.93
CA MET A 41 -32.00 10.28 16.13
C MET A 41 -31.16 10.50 14.87
N ALA A 42 -30.93 9.44 14.08
CA ALA A 42 -30.22 9.57 12.81
C ALA A 42 -31.05 10.36 11.78
N GLN A 43 -32.36 10.08 11.69
CA GLN A 43 -33.30 10.79 10.82
C GLN A 43 -33.46 12.27 11.20
N ASP A 44 -33.52 12.59 12.49
CA ASP A 44 -33.61 13.97 13.00
C ASP A 44 -32.40 14.82 12.60
N MET A 45 -31.27 14.18 12.32
CA MET A 45 -30.02 14.81 11.89
C MET A 45 -29.77 14.70 10.37
N ASP A 46 -30.71 14.11 9.61
CA ASP A 46 -30.53 13.77 8.19
C ASP A 46 -29.27 12.93 7.89
N LEU A 47 -28.88 12.07 8.84
CA LEU A 47 -27.70 11.19 8.77
C LEU A 47 -28.09 9.70 8.80
N ASP A 48 -27.13 8.82 8.49
CA ASP A 48 -27.33 7.38 8.54
C ASP A 48 -26.87 6.77 9.88
N LEU A 49 -27.57 5.72 10.30
CA LEU A 49 -27.14 4.86 11.40
C LEU A 49 -26.25 3.74 10.84
N VAL A 50 -24.95 3.78 11.13
CA VAL A 50 -23.97 2.81 10.61
C VAL A 50 -23.46 1.89 11.72
N GLU A 51 -23.55 0.57 11.51
CA GLU A 51 -23.02 -0.46 12.40
C GLU A 51 -21.50 -0.60 12.20
N VAL A 52 -20.71 0.02 13.09
CA VAL A 52 -19.23 0.00 13.01
C VAL A 52 -18.65 -1.29 13.58
N ALA A 53 -19.29 -1.87 14.60
CA ALA A 53 -18.85 -3.12 15.22
C ALA A 53 -20.02 -4.03 15.60
N GLY A 54 -20.31 -5.00 14.72
CA GLY A 54 -21.35 -6.02 14.93
C GLY A 54 -20.95 -7.17 15.87
N GLN A 55 -19.67 -7.31 16.21
CA GLN A 55 -19.18 -8.39 17.09
C GLN A 55 -19.38 -8.09 18.58
N ALA A 56 -19.73 -6.85 18.93
CA ALA A 56 -19.98 -6.45 20.32
C ALA A 56 -21.42 -6.81 20.75
N THR A 57 -21.61 -7.05 22.04
CA THR A 57 -22.95 -7.24 22.64
C THR A 57 -23.17 -6.18 23.72
N PRO A 58 -24.05 -5.17 23.50
CA PRO A 58 -24.79 -4.84 22.26
C PRO A 58 -23.87 -4.28 21.15
N PRO A 59 -24.25 -4.39 19.86
CA PRO A 59 -23.47 -3.91 18.72
C PRO A 59 -23.31 -2.39 18.77
N VAL A 60 -22.19 -1.90 18.24
CA VAL A 60 -21.86 -0.47 18.27
C VAL A 60 -22.28 0.19 16.95
N CYS A 61 -23.20 1.14 17.06
CA CYS A 61 -23.70 1.94 15.96
C CYS A 61 -23.26 3.39 16.14
N ARG A 62 -22.85 4.03 15.04
CA ARG A 62 -22.49 5.46 15.02
C ARG A 62 -23.35 6.17 13.97
N ILE A 63 -23.87 7.34 14.34
CA ILE A 63 -24.58 8.23 13.42
C ILE A 63 -23.53 8.94 12.56
N MET A 64 -23.54 8.73 11.25
CA MET A 64 -22.61 9.37 10.31
C MET A 64 -23.14 9.32 8.87
N ASP A 65 -22.59 10.16 8.00
CA ASP A 65 -22.82 10.05 6.55
C ASP A 65 -22.10 8.82 5.99
N TYR A 66 -22.87 7.83 5.52
CA TYR A 66 -22.32 6.61 4.96
C TYR A 66 -21.59 6.83 3.63
N GLY A 67 -22.05 7.76 2.80
CA GLY A 67 -21.46 8.09 1.51
C GLY A 67 -20.04 8.64 1.68
N LYS A 68 -19.87 9.62 2.58
CA LYS A 68 -18.56 10.19 2.93
C LYS A 68 -17.62 9.14 3.53
N PHE A 69 -18.13 8.35 4.49
CA PHE A 69 -17.34 7.27 5.11
C PHE A 69 -16.84 6.23 4.09
N LYS A 70 -17.71 5.81 3.15
CA LYS A 70 -17.34 4.87 2.09
C LYS A 70 -16.26 5.44 1.17
N TYR A 71 -16.35 6.73 0.84
CA TYR A 71 -15.33 7.41 0.05
C TYR A 71 -13.99 7.43 0.78
N GLU A 72 -13.95 7.88 2.03
CA GLU A 72 -12.74 7.94 2.86
C GLU A 72 -12.11 6.55 3.07
N GLN A 73 -12.92 5.54 3.37
CA GLN A 73 -12.46 4.14 3.45
C GLN A 73 -11.88 3.66 2.12
N SER A 74 -12.51 4.01 1.00
CA SER A 74 -12.00 3.63 -0.32
C SER A 74 -10.68 4.33 -0.65
N GLN A 75 -10.53 5.60 -0.27
CA GLN A 75 -9.30 6.36 -0.47
C GLN A 75 -8.19 5.84 0.42
N LYS A 76 -8.46 5.64 1.72
CA LYS A 76 -7.53 5.03 2.66
C LYS A 76 -7.11 3.63 2.23
N ALA A 77 -8.03 2.82 1.71
CA ALA A 77 -7.71 1.50 1.18
C ALA A 77 -6.86 1.56 -0.11
N LYS A 78 -7.10 2.54 -0.98
CA LYS A 78 -6.26 2.79 -2.17
C LYS A 78 -4.87 3.26 -1.75
N GLU A 79 -4.79 4.21 -0.83
CA GLU A 79 -3.54 4.74 -0.29
C GLU A 79 -2.74 3.65 0.44
N SER A 80 -3.38 2.83 1.27
CA SER A 80 -2.72 1.71 1.93
C SER A 80 -2.22 0.65 0.94
N ARG A 81 -2.96 0.42 -0.16
CA ARG A 81 -2.52 -0.46 -1.25
C ARG A 81 -1.34 0.11 -2.02
N LYS A 82 -1.30 1.43 -2.24
CA LYS A 82 -0.15 2.12 -2.86
C LYS A 82 1.08 2.09 -1.95
N LYS A 83 0.91 2.41 -0.67
CA LYS A 83 1.97 2.41 0.36
C LYS A 83 2.50 1.02 0.67
N SER A 84 1.66 0.00 0.59
CA SER A 84 2.12 -1.39 0.70
C SER A 84 2.91 -1.76 -0.54
N THR A 85 4.23 -1.57 -0.52
CA THR A 85 5.11 -2.06 -1.58
C THR A 85 4.86 -3.56 -1.77
N HIS A 86 4.32 -3.93 -2.93
CA HIS A 86 4.22 -5.33 -3.31
C HIS A 86 5.65 -5.89 -3.38
N ILE A 87 6.00 -6.78 -2.45
CA ILE A 87 7.29 -7.46 -2.49
C ILE A 87 7.18 -8.53 -3.58
N LEU A 88 7.68 -8.23 -4.77
CA LEU A 88 7.75 -9.20 -5.85
C LEU A 88 8.75 -10.30 -5.49
N VAL A 89 8.34 -11.56 -5.66
CA VAL A 89 9.24 -12.71 -5.58
C VAL A 89 9.73 -13.02 -6.98
N LYS A 90 11.01 -12.79 -7.24
CA LYS A 90 11.68 -13.16 -8.48
C LYS A 90 12.25 -14.56 -8.36
N GLU A 91 12.12 -15.36 -9.41
CA GLU A 91 12.67 -16.72 -9.43
C GLU A 91 13.91 -16.78 -10.33
N MET A 92 14.98 -17.39 -9.82
CA MET A 92 16.23 -17.59 -10.55
C MET A 92 16.60 -19.06 -10.59
N LYS A 93 16.79 -19.60 -11.81
CA LYS A 93 17.06 -21.02 -12.02
C LYS A 93 18.52 -21.29 -12.36
N TYR A 94 19.13 -22.18 -11.59
CA TYR A 94 20.51 -22.63 -11.75
C TYR A 94 20.55 -24.09 -12.17
N ARG A 95 21.66 -24.47 -12.82
CA ARG A 95 21.96 -25.85 -13.20
C ARG A 95 23.13 -26.36 -12.35
N PRO A 96 23.15 -27.64 -11.95
CA PRO A 96 24.26 -28.22 -11.18
C PRO A 96 25.63 -28.12 -11.86
N LYS A 97 25.66 -28.08 -13.19
CA LYS A 97 26.89 -27.94 -14.01
C LYS A 97 26.94 -26.57 -14.71
N ILE A 98 26.87 -25.51 -13.92
CA ILE A 98 26.98 -24.14 -14.42
C ILE A 98 28.46 -23.78 -14.64
N GLY A 99 28.77 -23.08 -15.74
CA GLY A 99 30.10 -22.51 -15.97
C GLY A 99 30.29 -21.21 -15.17
N VAL A 100 31.55 -20.86 -14.87
CA VAL A 100 31.89 -19.67 -14.06
C VAL A 100 31.32 -18.37 -14.65
N GLY A 101 31.32 -18.22 -15.98
CA GLY A 101 30.74 -17.06 -16.64
C GLY A 101 29.23 -16.91 -16.40
N ASP A 102 28.46 -17.98 -16.61
CA ASP A 102 27.00 -17.98 -16.40
C ASP A 102 26.64 -17.81 -14.91
N PHE A 103 27.44 -18.40 -14.02
CA PHE A 103 27.30 -18.22 -12.57
C PHE A 103 27.42 -16.75 -12.17
N ASN A 104 28.47 -16.07 -12.62
CA ASN A 104 28.69 -14.66 -12.31
C ASN A 104 27.58 -13.77 -12.87
N THR A 105 27.12 -14.01 -14.10
CA THR A 105 26.02 -13.25 -14.70
C THR A 105 24.72 -13.42 -13.93
N LYS A 106 24.39 -14.63 -13.48
CA LYS A 106 23.18 -14.87 -12.69
C LYS A 106 23.28 -14.29 -11.28
N THR A 107 24.45 -14.39 -10.65
CA THR A 107 24.69 -13.83 -9.32
C THR A 107 24.54 -12.31 -9.32
N ARG A 108 25.09 -11.61 -10.33
CA ARG A 108 24.87 -10.16 -10.51
C ARG A 108 23.40 -9.78 -10.63
N LYS A 109 22.60 -10.57 -11.35
CA LYS A 109 21.14 -10.34 -11.44
C LYS A 109 20.42 -10.60 -10.12
N VAL A 110 20.88 -11.59 -9.34
CA VAL A 110 20.37 -11.83 -7.99
C VAL A 110 20.67 -10.62 -7.09
N GLU A 111 21.89 -10.10 -7.14
CA GLU A 111 22.28 -8.87 -6.42
C GLU A 111 21.43 -7.67 -6.84
N GLU A 112 21.21 -7.48 -8.15
CA GLU A 112 20.35 -6.41 -8.68
C GLU A 112 18.92 -6.53 -8.14
N PHE A 113 18.32 -7.71 -8.17
CA PHE A 113 16.96 -7.91 -7.63
C PHE A 113 16.87 -7.68 -6.12
N LEU A 114 17.93 -8.00 -5.38
CA LEU A 114 17.99 -7.77 -3.94
C LEU A 114 18.20 -6.29 -3.61
N LYS A 115 19.02 -5.57 -4.40
CA LYS A 115 19.17 -4.10 -4.34
C LYS A 115 17.91 -3.38 -4.77
N GLU A 116 17.18 -3.93 -5.73
CA GLU A 116 15.87 -3.42 -6.08
C GLU A 116 14.94 -3.58 -4.90
N GLY A 117 15.12 -4.57 -4.01
CA GLY A 117 14.33 -4.92 -2.82
C GLY A 117 13.23 -5.96 -3.07
N SER A 118 13.41 -6.78 -4.09
CA SER A 118 12.61 -7.97 -4.37
C SER A 118 13.17 -9.18 -3.60
N LYS A 119 12.30 -10.13 -3.26
CA LYS A 119 12.75 -11.44 -2.74
C LYS A 119 13.18 -12.31 -3.90
N VAL A 120 14.25 -13.07 -3.74
CA VAL A 120 14.75 -13.95 -4.80
C VAL A 120 14.69 -15.40 -4.36
N LYS A 121 13.89 -16.20 -5.08
CA LYS A 121 13.87 -17.65 -4.94
C LYS A 121 14.86 -18.26 -5.94
N VAL A 122 15.97 -18.76 -5.42
CA VAL A 122 16.97 -19.48 -6.20
C VAL A 122 16.61 -20.95 -6.24
N THR A 123 16.48 -21.53 -7.43
CA THR A 123 16.12 -22.94 -7.64
C THR A 123 17.16 -23.66 -8.48
N ILE A 124 17.72 -24.74 -7.95
CA ILE A 124 18.55 -25.68 -8.70
C ILE A 124 17.69 -26.88 -9.07
N MET A 125 17.64 -27.20 -10.36
CA MET A 125 16.95 -28.40 -10.85
C MET A 125 17.97 -29.52 -11.08
N PHE A 126 17.81 -30.65 -10.39
CA PHE A 126 18.61 -31.84 -10.64
C PHE A 126 17.97 -32.68 -11.75
N ARG A 127 18.79 -33.23 -12.66
CA ARG A 127 18.31 -34.14 -13.71
C ARG A 127 19.05 -35.47 -13.70
N GLY A 128 18.27 -36.55 -13.79
CA GLY A 128 18.79 -37.92 -13.93
C GLY A 128 19.71 -38.33 -12.78
N ARG A 129 20.98 -38.63 -13.11
CA ARG A 129 21.99 -39.12 -12.17
C ARG A 129 22.47 -38.06 -11.17
N GLU A 130 22.16 -36.79 -11.42
CA GLU A 130 22.56 -35.67 -10.55
C GLU A 130 21.74 -35.62 -9.25
N MET A 131 20.61 -36.35 -9.18
CA MET A 131 19.80 -36.47 -7.95
C MET A 131 20.54 -37.18 -6.79
N GLN A 132 21.62 -37.90 -7.09
CA GLN A 132 22.48 -38.58 -6.11
C GLN A 132 23.54 -37.65 -5.51
N HIS A 133 23.76 -36.47 -6.09
CA HIS A 133 24.77 -35.51 -5.64
C HIS A 133 24.13 -34.17 -5.22
N PRO A 134 23.35 -34.14 -4.13
CA PRO A 134 22.81 -32.89 -3.59
C PRO A 134 23.90 -31.93 -3.14
N GLU A 135 25.08 -32.45 -2.76
CA GLU A 135 26.26 -31.66 -2.35
C GLU A 135 26.70 -30.64 -3.41
N LEU A 136 26.59 -30.99 -4.70
CA LEU A 136 26.95 -30.07 -5.78
C LEU A 136 26.01 -28.87 -5.84
N GLY A 137 24.71 -29.08 -5.60
CA GLY A 137 23.75 -27.99 -5.53
C GLY A 137 23.93 -27.14 -4.28
N ALA A 138 24.18 -27.78 -3.13
CA ALA A 138 24.41 -27.10 -1.86
C ALA A 138 25.61 -26.14 -1.95
N ARG A 139 26.76 -26.60 -2.50
CA ARG A 139 27.94 -25.76 -2.70
C ARG A 139 27.69 -24.55 -3.60
N ILE A 140 26.88 -24.71 -4.65
CA ILE A 140 26.53 -23.59 -5.54
C ILE A 140 25.68 -22.57 -4.78
N LEU A 141 24.70 -23.02 -3.99
CA LEU A 141 23.85 -22.12 -3.21
C LEU A 141 24.63 -21.40 -2.11
N GLU A 142 25.58 -22.08 -1.48
CA GLU A 142 26.50 -21.50 -0.51
C GLU A 142 27.37 -20.41 -1.16
N ASN A 143 27.97 -20.68 -2.32
CA ASN A 143 28.73 -19.67 -3.07
C ASN A 143 27.86 -18.46 -3.48
N VAL A 144 26.59 -18.68 -3.84
CA VAL A 144 25.65 -17.57 -4.14
C VAL A 144 25.34 -16.79 -2.86
N ALA A 145 25.13 -17.46 -1.73
CA ALA A 145 24.86 -16.82 -0.45
C ALA A 145 26.05 -15.95 -0.01
N ASP A 146 27.27 -16.45 -0.14
CA ASP A 146 28.50 -15.71 0.20
C ASP A 146 28.68 -14.46 -0.69
N ALA A 147 28.47 -14.60 -2.00
CA ALA A 147 28.57 -13.46 -2.92
C ALA A 147 27.52 -12.38 -2.64
N VAL A 148 26.37 -12.78 -2.10
CA VAL A 148 25.20 -11.91 -1.87
C VAL A 148 25.13 -11.41 -0.41
N ALA A 149 26.00 -11.88 0.47
CA ALA A 149 25.99 -11.56 1.90
C ALA A 149 26.07 -10.05 2.21
N GLU A 150 26.61 -9.25 1.30
CA GLU A 150 26.68 -7.79 1.44
C GLU A 150 25.32 -7.09 1.19
N VAL A 151 24.49 -7.63 0.29
CA VAL A 151 23.25 -6.98 -0.17
C VAL A 151 21.98 -7.65 0.37
N GLY A 152 22.09 -8.88 0.86
CA GLY A 152 20.95 -9.70 1.28
C GLY A 152 21.25 -10.61 2.45
N HIS A 153 20.20 -11.26 2.93
CA HIS A 153 20.29 -12.31 3.95
C HIS A 153 19.46 -13.52 3.53
N ILE A 154 19.80 -14.69 4.06
CA ILE A 154 19.06 -15.93 3.81
C ILE A 154 17.80 -15.92 4.67
N GLU A 155 16.62 -15.98 4.04
CA GLU A 155 15.35 -16.16 4.75
C GLU A 155 15.05 -17.65 4.94
N VAL A 156 15.25 -18.44 3.88
CA VAL A 156 15.04 -19.88 3.89
C VAL A 156 16.31 -20.55 3.42
N TYR A 157 16.89 -21.38 4.30
CA TYR A 157 18.08 -22.16 4.01
C TYR A 157 17.84 -23.13 2.84
N PRO A 158 18.91 -23.59 2.17
CA PRO A 158 18.80 -24.56 1.09
C PRO A 158 18.03 -25.83 1.49
N GLU A 159 16.80 -25.97 0.98
CA GLU A 159 15.96 -27.14 1.22
C GLU A 159 15.75 -27.93 -0.08
N ARG A 160 15.71 -29.26 0.06
CA ARG A 160 15.48 -30.16 -1.07
C ARG A 160 13.99 -30.44 -1.22
N GLU A 161 13.38 -29.87 -2.25
CA GLU A 161 12.00 -30.13 -2.64
C GLU A 161 11.97 -31.11 -3.83
N GLY A 162 12.13 -32.39 -3.51
CA GLY A 162 12.09 -33.50 -4.49
C GLY A 162 13.24 -33.45 -5.50
N ARG A 163 12.93 -33.01 -6.73
CA ARG A 163 13.89 -32.85 -7.85
C ARG A 163 14.57 -31.48 -7.88
N ASN A 164 14.07 -30.54 -7.07
CA ASN A 164 14.59 -29.20 -6.98
C ASN A 164 15.23 -28.99 -5.62
N MET A 165 16.19 -28.08 -5.55
CA MET A 165 16.68 -27.52 -4.30
C MET A 165 16.52 -26.02 -4.37
N THR A 166 15.87 -25.46 -3.36
CA THR A 166 15.43 -24.08 -3.33
C THR A 166 16.05 -23.36 -2.15
N MET A 167 16.40 -22.09 -2.36
CA MET A 167 16.85 -21.16 -1.33
C MET A 167 16.13 -19.84 -1.56
N VAL A 168 15.69 -19.19 -0.48
CA VAL A 168 15.04 -17.88 -0.56
C VAL A 168 15.92 -16.84 0.09
N LEU A 169 16.28 -15.83 -0.70
CA LEU A 169 17.08 -14.68 -0.28
C LEU A 169 16.16 -13.48 -0.10
N GLY A 170 16.29 -12.81 1.05
CA GLY A 170 15.65 -11.55 1.36
C GLY A 170 16.61 -10.39 1.15
N SER A 171 16.12 -9.26 0.65
CA SER A 171 16.90 -8.01 0.60
C SER A 171 17.29 -7.58 2.02
N GLY A 172 18.52 -7.10 2.21
CA GLY A 172 18.98 -6.61 3.51
C GLY A 172 18.23 -5.35 3.97
N LYS A 173 18.25 -5.08 5.29
CA LYS A 173 17.64 -3.87 5.89
C LYS A 173 18.25 -2.56 5.36
N ALA A 174 19.48 -2.59 4.84
CA ALA A 174 20.14 -1.44 4.23
C ALA A 174 19.41 -0.96 2.96
N THR A 175 18.87 -1.89 2.17
CA THR A 175 18.09 -1.59 0.96
C THR A 175 16.70 -1.06 1.29
N GLN A 176 16.08 -1.52 2.38
CA GLN A 176 14.83 -0.95 2.90
C GLN A 176 15.02 0.52 3.33
N LYS A 177 16.12 0.83 4.04
CA LYS A 177 16.46 2.23 4.37
C LYS A 177 16.74 3.07 3.14
N GLN A 178 17.43 2.54 2.14
CA GLN A 178 17.69 3.27 0.89
C GLN A 178 16.40 3.54 0.12
N ARG A 179 15.45 2.60 0.09
CA ARG A 179 14.10 2.83 -0.46
C ARG A 179 13.32 3.86 0.34
N GLU A 180 13.31 3.79 1.67
CA GLU A 180 12.66 4.79 2.53
C GLU A 180 13.27 6.19 2.32
N ILE A 181 14.59 6.28 2.11
CA ILE A 181 15.27 7.55 1.82
C ILE A 181 14.90 8.06 0.41
N VAL A 182 14.88 7.19 -0.60
CA VAL A 182 14.48 7.57 -1.97
C VAL A 182 13.00 7.96 -2.04
N GLU A 183 12.14 7.25 -1.32
CA GLU A 183 10.70 7.55 -1.24
C GLU A 183 10.47 8.89 -0.51
N LYS A 184 11.22 9.17 0.56
CA LYS A 184 11.20 10.48 1.23
C LYS A 184 11.68 11.61 0.31
N LEU A 185 12.82 11.43 -0.36
CA LEU A 185 13.35 12.42 -1.30
C LEU A 185 12.41 12.67 -2.48
N GLN A 186 11.78 11.62 -3.03
CA GLN A 186 10.78 11.78 -4.08
C GLN A 186 9.54 12.52 -3.59
N THR A 187 9.10 12.26 -2.35
CA THR A 187 7.95 12.98 -1.76
C THR A 187 8.30 14.45 -1.53
N GLU A 188 9.48 14.75 -1.01
CA GLU A 188 9.98 16.12 -0.81
C GLU A 188 10.11 16.88 -2.14
N ILE A 189 10.67 16.26 -3.19
CA ILE A 189 10.76 16.86 -4.53
C ILE A 189 9.37 17.10 -5.13
N THR A 190 8.43 16.16 -4.97
CA THR A 190 7.06 16.34 -5.50
C THR A 190 6.31 17.42 -4.73
N GLU A 191 6.54 17.55 -3.42
CA GLU A 191 5.95 18.63 -2.60
C GLU A 191 6.54 20.01 -2.96
N GLU A 192 7.84 20.09 -3.25
CA GLU A 192 8.49 21.31 -3.74
C GLU A 192 7.99 21.70 -5.14
N GLU A 193 7.97 20.77 -6.11
CA GLU A 193 7.48 21.04 -7.48
C GLU A 193 6.01 21.49 -7.49
N VAL A 194 5.14 20.85 -6.69
CA VAL A 194 3.73 21.27 -6.57
C VAL A 194 3.61 22.63 -5.88
N SER A 195 4.50 22.99 -4.96
CA SER A 195 4.48 24.30 -4.31
C SER A 195 4.95 25.42 -5.24
N GLU A 196 5.92 25.15 -6.12
CA GLU A 196 6.39 26.08 -7.14
C GLU A 196 5.31 26.29 -8.20
N GLU A 197 4.68 25.24 -8.72
CA GLU A 197 3.58 25.34 -9.70
C GLU A 197 2.38 26.12 -9.16
N VAL A 198 1.97 25.88 -7.90
CA VAL A 198 0.87 26.64 -7.27
C VAL A 198 1.26 28.11 -7.07
N SER A 199 2.53 28.41 -6.79
CA SER A 199 2.99 29.80 -6.66
C SER A 199 3.03 30.54 -8.00
N GLU A 200 3.36 29.84 -9.09
CA GLU A 200 3.32 30.39 -10.45
C GLU A 200 1.88 30.62 -10.90
N GLU A 201 0.97 29.67 -10.70
CA GLU A 201 -0.46 29.82 -11.07
C GLU A 201 -1.15 30.97 -10.30
N VAL A 202 -0.87 31.13 -9.00
CA VAL A 202 -1.41 32.25 -8.21
C VAL A 202 -0.86 33.59 -8.71
N SER A 203 0.41 33.63 -9.15
CA SER A 203 1.00 34.85 -9.71
C SER A 203 0.46 35.20 -11.11
N GLU A 204 0.07 34.20 -11.91
CA GLU A 204 -0.56 34.39 -13.22
C GLU A 204 -2.04 34.81 -13.09
N GLU A 205 -2.78 34.28 -12.11
CA GLU A 205 -4.15 34.73 -11.80
C GLU A 205 -4.19 36.16 -11.24
N GLU A 206 -3.25 36.56 -10.36
CA GLU A 206 -3.16 37.94 -9.87
C GLU A 206 -2.88 38.93 -11.01
N GLN A 207 -1.96 38.59 -11.93
CA GLN A 207 -1.67 39.43 -13.10
C GLN A 207 -2.84 39.51 -14.09
N GLN A 208 -3.61 38.43 -14.27
CA GLN A 208 -4.82 38.50 -15.09
C GLN A 208 -5.89 39.36 -14.43
N SER A 209 -6.02 39.34 -13.10
CA SER A 209 -7.00 40.15 -12.38
C SER A 209 -6.72 41.66 -12.43
N GLU A 210 -5.44 42.08 -12.34
CA GLU A 210 -5.05 43.49 -12.50
C GLU A 210 -5.31 44.02 -13.93
N VAL A 211 -5.15 43.18 -14.95
CA VAL A 211 -5.36 43.58 -16.36
C VAL A 211 -6.85 43.76 -16.70
N VAL A 212 -7.77 43.08 -16.00
CA VAL A 212 -9.22 43.30 -16.20
C VAL A 212 -9.72 44.58 -15.52
N GLU A 213 -9.13 44.97 -14.38
CA GLU A 213 -9.48 46.23 -13.71
C GLU A 213 -9.01 47.47 -14.50
N ASP A 214 -7.86 47.41 -15.16
CA ASP A 214 -7.39 48.52 -16.00
C ASP A 214 -8.18 48.67 -17.32
N THR A 215 -8.74 47.59 -17.86
CA THR A 215 -9.53 47.65 -19.11
C THR A 215 -10.96 48.13 -18.90
N GLU A 216 -11.59 47.87 -17.74
CA GLU A 216 -12.92 48.44 -17.42
C GLU A 216 -12.87 49.95 -17.11
N ASN A 217 -11.72 50.48 -16.68
CA ASN A 217 -11.59 51.90 -16.34
C ASN A 217 -11.30 52.79 -17.57
N GLU A 218 -10.79 52.22 -18.67
CA GLU A 218 -10.50 52.95 -19.92
C GLU A 218 -11.76 53.09 -20.80
N GLU A 219 -12.71 52.16 -20.74
CA GLU A 219 -13.94 52.21 -21.54
C GLU A 219 -14.97 53.25 -21.03
N THR A 220 -14.82 53.73 -19.79
CA THR A 220 -15.76 54.72 -19.20
C THR A 220 -15.42 56.18 -19.57
N VAL A 221 -14.29 56.45 -20.24
CA VAL A 221 -13.82 57.83 -20.53
C VAL A 221 -14.15 58.30 -21.95
N GLU A 222 -14.48 57.41 -22.90
CA GLU A 222 -14.81 57.79 -24.29
C GLU A 222 -16.30 58.11 -24.56
N GLU A 223 -17.22 57.88 -23.61
CA GLU A 223 -18.66 58.20 -23.82
C GLU A 223 -19.11 59.59 -23.36
N THR A 224 -18.19 60.46 -22.92
CA THR A 224 -18.50 61.88 -22.64
C THR A 224 -17.48 62.83 -23.27
N SER A 225 -17.58 63.06 -24.58
CA SER A 225 -17.03 64.24 -25.26
C SER A 225 -17.81 64.56 -26.52
#